data_AF-A0A1G0S7N7-F1
#
_entry.id   AF-A0A1G0S7N7-F1
#
_cell.length_a   1.000
_cell.length_b   1.000
_cell.length_c   1.000
_cell.angle_alpha   90.00
_cell.angle_beta   90.00
_cell.angle_gamma   90.00
#
_symmetry.space_group_name_H-M   'P 1'
#
loop_
_entity.id
_entity.type
_entity.pdbx_description
1 polymer ?
#
loop_
_entity_poly.entity_id
_entity_poly.type
_entity_poly.pdbx_seq_one_letter_code
_entity_poly.pdbx_strand_id
1 'polypeptide(L)'
;MICTNCGSRNVNGNKFCTNCGVELDHFESTPYIHCSKCGYDNDQENKFCTSCGNKLQHKTSEILNHKHNKSSKHKIKYEHKQNRSINEIHSADRSNSKKIKIFWIATGAAVTIILCIAVFIETSNNNFDKNEFPIPKGISEVKSNDPMIEAKVYEIASKFVCSCGSCNEESLEICKCERSIEERQFIRDYLQQNQKPDAIVIALANKYGWMKAEFASIYNVDKSKIWNSNKTASKLEINKELINSSPNTLLGNNTQNNLQNTIAILSDKYTIYSAFNCPCGKCALDELKDCNCGHPGGAQEIKKFVDEKISESKYSIGEITEMVNNKYGGKKI
;
A
#
# COMPACT_ATOMS: atom_id res chain seq x y z
N MET A 1 -3.72 19.42 -14.53
CA MET A 1 -3.00 19.07 -15.79
C MET A 1 -2.05 17.89 -15.61
N ILE A 2 -1.77 17.09 -16.65
CA ILE A 2 -0.79 15.99 -16.61
C ILE A 2 0.55 16.49 -17.14
N CYS A 3 1.64 16.26 -16.41
CA CYS A 3 2.99 16.60 -16.85
C CYS A 3 3.38 15.70 -18.04
N THR A 4 3.72 16.29 -19.18
CA THR A 4 4.15 15.56 -20.38
C THR A 4 5.51 14.88 -20.22
N ASN A 5 6.34 15.35 -19.28
CA ASN A 5 7.66 14.78 -19.01
C ASN A 5 7.60 13.53 -18.11
N CYS A 6 6.88 13.60 -16.98
CA CYS A 6 6.87 12.51 -15.99
C CYS A 6 5.51 11.87 -15.73
N GLY A 7 4.47 12.29 -16.46
CA GLY A 7 3.11 11.74 -16.34
C GLY A 7 2.37 12.07 -15.04
N SER A 8 2.95 12.90 -14.15
CA SER A 8 2.31 13.19 -12.86
C SER A 8 1.12 14.14 -13.04
N ARG A 9 0.07 13.93 -12.22
CA ARG A 9 -1.08 14.81 -12.17
C ARG A 9 -0.79 15.99 -11.26
N ASN A 10 -0.82 17.19 -11.84
CA ASN A 10 -0.58 18.46 -11.18
C ASN A 10 -1.89 19.25 -11.02
N VAL A 11 -1.98 20.05 -9.96
CA VAL A 11 -3.10 20.95 -9.70
C VAL A 11 -3.10 22.08 -10.73
N ASN A 12 -4.28 22.52 -11.17
CA ASN A 12 -4.39 23.66 -12.09
C ASN A 12 -3.88 24.94 -11.41
N GLY A 13 -2.97 25.65 -12.06
CA GLY A 13 -2.27 26.82 -11.52
C GLY A 13 -0.82 26.57 -11.08
N ASN A 14 -0.38 25.31 -11.01
CA ASN A 14 1.04 25.00 -10.77
C ASN A 14 1.88 25.44 -11.98
N LYS A 15 2.84 26.36 -11.77
CA LYS A 15 3.82 26.75 -12.80
C LYS A 15 4.81 25.63 -13.11
N PHE A 16 5.10 24.78 -12.15
CA PHE A 16 6.05 23.68 -12.28
C PHE A 16 5.43 22.38 -11.79
N CYS A 17 5.90 21.27 -12.34
CA CYS A 17 5.52 19.93 -11.95
C CYS A 17 5.99 19.64 -10.54
N THR A 18 5.07 19.30 -9.63
CA THR A 18 5.40 19.02 -8.23
C THR A 18 6.18 17.71 -8.04
N ASN A 19 6.28 16.89 -9.08
CA ASN A 19 7.01 15.63 -9.04
C ASN A 19 8.41 15.72 -9.68
N CYS A 20 8.55 16.35 -10.84
CA CYS A 20 9.82 16.40 -11.58
C CYS A 20 10.40 17.80 -11.76
N GLY A 21 9.70 18.85 -11.32
CA GLY A 21 10.17 20.24 -11.37
C GLY A 21 10.12 20.91 -12.75
N VAL A 22 9.70 20.22 -13.81
CA VAL A 22 9.59 20.81 -15.16
C VAL A 22 8.47 21.85 -15.22
N GLU A 23 8.66 22.93 -15.99
CA GLU A 23 7.63 23.95 -16.19
C GLU A 23 6.41 23.36 -16.91
N LEU A 24 5.24 23.79 -16.48
CA LEU A 24 3.94 23.33 -16.93
C LEU A 24 3.30 24.45 -17.75
N ASP A 25 3.27 24.28 -19.09
CA ASP A 25 2.67 25.26 -20.00
C ASP A 25 1.20 25.49 -19.63
N HIS A 26 0.84 26.76 -19.38
CA HIS A 26 -0.51 27.19 -19.02
C HIS A 26 -1.50 26.82 -20.13
N PHE A 27 -2.22 25.72 -19.97
CA PHE A 27 -3.49 25.51 -20.65
C PHE A 27 -4.61 26.03 -19.73
N GLU A 28 -5.31 27.06 -20.21
CA GLU A 28 -6.53 27.53 -19.56
C GLU A 28 -7.49 26.35 -19.36
N SER A 29 -7.94 26.19 -18.11
CA SER A 29 -8.86 25.12 -17.74
C SER A 29 -10.19 25.30 -18.46
N THR A 30 -10.53 24.39 -19.37
CA THR A 30 -11.92 24.30 -19.84
C THR A 30 -12.80 23.84 -18.67
N PRO A 31 -13.91 24.54 -18.39
CA PRO A 31 -14.83 24.16 -17.33
C PRO A 31 -15.59 22.87 -17.70
N TYR A 32 -15.76 21.95 -16.74
CA TYR A 32 -16.50 20.70 -16.89
C TYR A 32 -17.90 20.79 -16.24
N ILE A 33 -18.85 19.98 -16.72
CA ILE A 33 -20.23 19.85 -16.23
C ILE A 33 -20.48 18.45 -15.66
N HIS A 34 -21.00 18.39 -14.43
CA HIS A 34 -21.28 17.13 -13.74
C HIS A 34 -22.64 16.56 -14.13
N CYS A 35 -22.70 15.26 -14.43
CA CYS A 35 -23.96 14.59 -14.75
C CYS A 35 -24.79 14.32 -13.50
N SER A 36 -25.95 14.96 -13.37
CA SER A 36 -26.87 14.77 -12.24
C SER A 36 -27.43 13.36 -12.07
N LYS A 37 -27.32 12.49 -13.08
CA LYS A 37 -27.85 11.12 -13.03
C LYS A 37 -26.82 10.06 -12.61
N CYS A 38 -25.56 10.21 -13.04
CA CYS A 38 -24.53 9.18 -12.81
C CYS A 38 -23.23 9.70 -12.18
N GLY A 39 -23.10 11.03 -12.04
CA GLY A 39 -21.92 11.66 -11.46
C GLY A 39 -20.69 11.73 -12.36
N TYR A 40 -20.81 11.40 -13.65
CA TYR A 40 -19.70 11.51 -14.59
C TYR A 40 -19.45 12.99 -14.98
N ASP A 41 -18.19 13.41 -14.97
CA ASP A 41 -17.77 14.74 -15.41
C ASP A 41 -17.65 14.78 -16.94
N ASN A 42 -18.32 15.74 -17.56
CA ASN A 42 -18.37 15.91 -19.01
C ASN A 42 -17.81 17.28 -19.39
N ASP A 43 -17.37 17.44 -20.63
CA ASP A 43 -17.05 18.74 -21.18
C ASP A 43 -18.32 19.64 -21.26
N GLN A 44 -18.17 20.96 -21.13
CA GLN A 44 -19.28 21.90 -21.30
C GLN A 44 -19.86 21.91 -22.72
N GLU A 45 -19.15 21.41 -23.72
CA GLU A 45 -19.73 21.28 -25.08
C GLU A 45 -20.68 20.08 -25.19
N ASN A 46 -20.62 19.12 -24.25
CA ASN A 46 -21.40 17.89 -24.33
C ASN A 46 -22.88 18.14 -24.01
N LYS A 47 -23.77 17.88 -24.96
CA LYS A 47 -25.23 17.97 -24.76
C LYS A 47 -25.80 16.80 -23.94
N PHE A 48 -25.10 15.67 -23.96
CA PHE A 48 -25.46 14.43 -23.27
C PHE A 48 -24.25 13.87 -22.52
N CYS A 49 -24.50 13.20 -21.41
CA CYS A 49 -23.47 12.52 -20.64
C CYS A 49 -22.88 11.37 -21.48
N THR A 50 -21.57 11.38 -21.68
CA THR A 50 -20.87 10.33 -22.46
C THR A 50 -20.87 8.98 -21.77
N SER A 51 -21.08 8.95 -20.46
CA SER A 51 -21.14 7.71 -19.67
C SER A 51 -22.54 7.08 -19.63
N CYS A 52 -23.60 7.86 -19.46
CA CYS A 52 -24.96 7.32 -19.25
C CYS A 52 -26.03 7.81 -20.24
N GLY A 53 -25.66 8.67 -21.20
CA GLY A 53 -26.57 9.24 -22.20
C GLY A 53 -27.55 10.29 -21.68
N ASN A 54 -27.55 10.61 -20.38
CA ASN A 54 -28.49 11.58 -19.81
C ASN A 54 -28.19 13.00 -20.30
N LYS A 55 -29.23 13.77 -20.66
CA LYS A 55 -29.09 15.16 -21.10
C LYS A 55 -28.46 16.03 -20.01
N LEU A 56 -27.46 16.82 -20.37
CA LEU A 56 -26.76 17.73 -19.46
C LEU A 56 -27.46 19.09 -19.44
N GLN A 57 -27.63 19.67 -18.25
CA GLN A 57 -28.30 20.96 -18.06
C GLN A 57 -27.27 22.09 -18.10
N HIS A 58 -27.01 22.61 -19.29
CA HIS A 58 -26.18 23.81 -19.46
C HIS A 58 -26.90 25.01 -18.88
N LYS A 59 -26.34 25.61 -17.81
CA LYS A 59 -26.74 26.94 -17.39
C LYS A 59 -26.05 27.93 -18.34
N THR A 60 -26.74 28.28 -19.42
CA THR A 60 -26.33 29.42 -20.25
C THR A 60 -26.27 30.65 -19.35
N SER A 61 -25.06 31.16 -19.14
CA SER A 61 -24.85 32.46 -18.50
C SER A 61 -25.18 33.58 -19.49
N GLU A 62 -26.48 33.82 -19.70
CA GLU A 62 -26.95 35.10 -20.23
C GLU A 62 -27.12 36.07 -19.07
N ILE A 63 -26.15 36.97 -18.92
CA ILE A 63 -26.29 38.16 -18.08
C ILE A 63 -27.03 39.20 -18.92
N LEU A 64 -28.31 39.45 -18.61
CA LEU A 64 -28.83 40.75 -18.14
C LEU A 64 -30.36 40.76 -18.01
N ASN A 65 -30.79 41.21 -16.82
CA ASN A 65 -32.02 41.96 -16.52
C ASN A 65 -33.40 41.30 -16.78
N HIS A 66 -34.12 40.98 -15.70
CA HIS A 66 -35.15 41.88 -15.17
C HIS A 66 -35.70 41.40 -13.82
N LYS A 67 -35.86 42.37 -12.90
CA LYS A 67 -36.60 42.27 -11.63
C LYS A 67 -38.01 41.72 -11.86
N HIS A 68 -38.55 40.95 -10.92
CA HIS A 68 -39.83 41.27 -10.24
C HIS A 68 -40.06 40.41 -8.98
N ASN A 69 -40.79 41.03 -8.05
CA ASN A 69 -40.95 40.72 -6.63
C ASN A 69 -41.97 39.61 -6.28
N LYS A 70 -41.97 39.30 -4.97
CA LYS A 70 -43.01 38.73 -4.07
C LYS A 70 -42.85 37.23 -3.78
N SER A 71 -42.37 36.87 -2.58
CA SER A 71 -43.09 36.81 -1.29
C SER A 71 -43.96 35.55 -1.17
N SER A 72 -43.57 34.63 -0.29
CA SER A 72 -44.44 34.26 0.83
C SER A 72 -43.70 33.52 1.94
N LYS A 73 -44.00 33.96 3.17
CA LYS A 73 -43.65 33.39 4.46
C LYS A 73 -44.12 31.93 4.57
N HIS A 74 -43.32 31.09 5.23
CA HIS A 74 -43.87 30.34 6.35
C HIS A 74 -42.82 30.15 7.45
N LYS A 75 -43.27 30.38 8.68
CA LYS A 75 -42.55 30.39 9.96
C LYS A 75 -42.75 29.02 10.62
N ILE A 76 -41.89 28.69 11.59
CA ILE A 76 -42.06 27.84 12.81
C ILE A 76 -40.68 27.19 13.04
N LYS A 77 -39.79 27.80 13.82
CA LYS A 77 -39.67 27.85 15.29
C LYS A 77 -39.13 26.52 15.88
N TYR A 78 -37.88 26.62 16.33
CA TYR A 78 -37.14 25.68 17.18
C TYR A 78 -37.84 25.41 18.50
N GLU A 79 -37.62 24.23 19.11
CA GLU A 79 -37.27 24.15 20.53
C GLU A 79 -36.62 22.82 20.92
N HIS A 80 -35.48 22.95 21.61
CA HIS A 80 -34.85 21.99 22.50
C HIS A 80 -35.71 21.80 23.76
N LYS A 81 -35.62 20.65 24.45
CA LYS A 81 -35.01 20.54 25.80
C LYS A 81 -35.33 19.20 26.49
N GLN A 82 -34.34 18.78 27.27
CA GLN A 82 -34.23 17.56 28.06
C GLN A 82 -35.04 17.60 29.38
N ASN A 83 -35.32 16.38 29.87
CA ASN A 83 -35.15 15.89 31.25
C ASN A 83 -36.09 16.30 32.41
N ARG A 84 -36.71 15.22 32.96
CA ARG A 84 -36.60 14.68 34.35
C ARG A 84 -37.68 15.02 35.40
N SER A 85 -38.03 13.93 36.11
CA SER A 85 -38.51 13.78 37.52
C SER A 85 -40.01 13.98 37.82
N ILE A 86 -40.74 12.92 38.24
CA ILE A 86 -40.99 12.45 39.65
C ILE A 86 -42.16 13.29 40.25
N ASN A 87 -43.32 12.77 40.72
CA ASN A 87 -43.50 11.74 41.75
C ASN A 87 -45.00 11.39 42.03
N GLU A 88 -45.22 10.17 42.58
CA GLU A 88 -46.12 9.80 43.71
C GLU A 88 -47.67 9.76 43.52
N ILE A 89 -48.49 8.80 44.03
CA ILE A 89 -48.64 8.23 45.40
C ILE A 89 -49.47 6.91 45.45
N HIS A 90 -48.99 5.94 46.26
CA HIS A 90 -49.62 4.96 47.20
C HIS A 90 -50.62 3.87 46.70
N SER A 91 -50.60 2.63 47.22
CA SER A 91 -50.77 2.24 48.64
C SER A 91 -50.41 0.76 48.95
N ALA A 92 -49.91 0.52 50.18
CA ALA A 92 -49.92 -0.68 51.07
C ALA A 92 -49.82 -2.12 50.48
N ASP A 93 -49.07 -3.08 51.02
CA ASP A 93 -49.08 -3.52 52.42
C ASP A 93 -47.86 -4.42 52.81
N ARG A 94 -47.68 -4.47 54.12
CA ARG A 94 -46.85 -5.17 55.11
C ARG A 94 -46.35 -6.61 54.85
N SER A 95 -45.06 -6.86 55.15
CA SER A 95 -44.58 -7.81 56.20
C SER A 95 -43.24 -8.52 55.87
N ASN A 96 -42.20 -8.12 56.61
CA ASN A 96 -41.28 -8.97 57.39
C ASN A 96 -40.75 -10.31 56.81
N SER A 97 -39.46 -10.36 56.41
CA SER A 97 -38.48 -11.28 57.03
C SER A 97 -37.05 -11.05 56.51
N LYS A 98 -36.17 -10.70 57.44
CA LYS A 98 -34.73 -10.59 57.25
C LYS A 98 -34.14 -11.99 57.08
N LYS A 99 -34.04 -12.52 55.85
CA LYS A 99 -33.17 -13.67 55.50
C LYS A 99 -33.04 -13.95 53.99
N ILE A 100 -33.27 -12.96 53.12
CA ILE A 100 -33.17 -13.12 51.65
C ILE A 100 -32.07 -12.25 51.00
N LYS A 101 -31.37 -11.39 51.75
CA LYS A 101 -30.41 -10.43 51.14
C LYS A 101 -29.02 -10.98 50.79
N ILE A 102 -28.70 -12.25 51.09
CA ILE A 102 -27.36 -12.81 50.83
C ILE A 102 -27.36 -13.69 49.56
N PHE A 103 -28.50 -14.23 49.13
CA PHE A 103 -28.55 -15.12 47.97
C PHE A 103 -28.60 -14.38 46.62
N TRP A 104 -29.02 -13.12 46.59
CA TRP A 104 -29.12 -12.32 45.36
C TRP A 104 -27.80 -11.68 44.91
N ILE A 105 -26.79 -11.61 45.78
CA ILE A 105 -25.48 -11.01 45.45
C ILE A 105 -24.61 -12.03 44.72
N ALA A 106 -24.64 -13.31 45.14
CA ALA A 106 -23.88 -14.38 44.50
C ALA A 106 -24.47 -14.80 43.14
N THR A 107 -25.81 -14.87 43.03
CA THR A 107 -26.48 -15.19 41.75
C THR A 107 -26.40 -14.03 40.76
N GLY A 108 -26.48 -12.78 41.22
CA GLY A 108 -26.28 -11.60 40.37
C GLY A 108 -24.87 -11.53 39.79
N ALA A 109 -23.84 -11.74 40.62
CA ALA A 109 -22.44 -11.71 40.18
C ALA A 109 -22.13 -12.82 39.17
N ALA A 110 -22.62 -14.05 39.40
CA ALA A 110 -22.43 -15.17 38.48
C ALA A 110 -23.09 -14.91 37.12
N VAL A 111 -24.31 -14.37 37.10
CA VAL A 111 -25.02 -14.05 35.84
C VAL A 111 -24.33 -12.93 35.08
N THR A 112 -23.81 -11.90 35.77
CA THR A 112 -23.02 -10.84 35.10
C THR A 112 -21.69 -11.36 34.57
N ILE A 113 -21.01 -12.27 35.29
CA ILE A 113 -19.76 -12.87 34.83
C ILE A 113 -20.03 -13.79 33.63
N ILE A 114 -21.13 -14.56 33.64
CA ILE A 114 -21.52 -15.41 32.52
C ILE A 114 -21.89 -14.56 31.28
N LEU A 115 -22.59 -13.43 31.45
CA LEU A 115 -22.86 -12.49 30.36
C LEU A 115 -21.59 -11.82 29.83
N CYS A 116 -20.67 -11.40 30.71
CA CYS A 116 -19.39 -10.84 30.28
C CYS A 116 -18.52 -11.88 29.57
N ILE A 117 -18.52 -13.14 30.02
CA ILE A 117 -17.84 -14.25 29.34
C ILE A 117 -18.52 -14.55 28.01
N ALA A 118 -19.85 -14.52 27.91
CA ALA A 118 -20.57 -14.71 26.65
C ALA A 118 -20.26 -13.59 25.64
N VAL A 119 -20.26 -12.33 26.07
CA VAL A 119 -19.86 -11.18 25.23
C VAL A 119 -18.37 -11.25 24.87
N PHE A 120 -17.51 -11.72 25.77
CA PHE A 120 -16.09 -11.92 25.49
C PHE A 120 -15.86 -13.07 24.50
N ILE A 121 -16.64 -14.15 24.59
CA ILE A 121 -16.64 -15.26 23.64
C ILE A 121 -17.18 -14.80 22.28
N GLU A 122 -18.22 -13.97 22.20
CA GLU A 122 -18.70 -13.33 20.96
C GLU A 122 -17.64 -12.39 20.37
N THR A 123 -16.87 -11.70 21.20
CA THR A 123 -15.80 -10.79 20.75
C THR A 123 -14.55 -11.56 20.30
N SER A 124 -14.21 -12.69 20.95
CA SER A 124 -13.06 -13.53 20.62
C SER A 124 -13.33 -14.53 19.50
N ASN A 125 -14.61 -14.88 19.26
CA ASN A 125 -15.07 -15.70 18.14
C ASN A 125 -15.42 -14.88 16.90
N ASN A 126 -14.97 -13.62 16.82
CA ASN A 126 -14.66 -13.02 15.54
C ASN A 126 -13.42 -13.73 14.95
N ASN A 127 -13.57 -15.05 14.69
CA ASN A 127 -13.13 -15.60 13.44
C ASN A 127 -13.64 -14.62 12.40
N PHE A 128 -12.69 -13.92 11.78
CA PHE A 128 -12.93 -13.17 10.57
C PHE A 128 -13.60 -14.15 9.62
N ASP A 129 -14.93 -14.10 9.59
CA ASP A 129 -15.72 -14.89 8.67
C ASP A 129 -15.11 -14.61 7.30
N LYS A 130 -14.71 -15.69 6.64
CA LYS A 130 -14.44 -15.69 5.21
C LYS A 130 -15.78 -15.44 4.51
N ASN A 131 -16.31 -14.24 4.69
CA ASN A 131 -17.33 -13.70 3.84
C ASN A 131 -16.60 -13.39 2.54
N GLU A 132 -16.60 -14.40 1.68
CA GLU A 132 -16.40 -14.26 0.27
C GLU A 132 -17.37 -13.19 -0.21
N PHE A 133 -16.85 -11.96 -0.30
CA PHE A 133 -17.57 -10.86 -0.91
C PHE A 133 -17.92 -11.31 -2.33
N PRO A 134 -19.20 -11.27 -2.73
CA PRO A 134 -19.57 -11.56 -4.11
C PRO A 134 -18.98 -10.46 -4.97
N ILE A 135 -17.88 -10.76 -5.66
CA ILE A 135 -17.20 -9.82 -6.55
C ILE A 135 -18.07 -9.66 -7.80
N PRO A 136 -18.62 -8.46 -8.07
CA PRO A 136 -19.28 -8.18 -9.34
C PRO A 136 -18.21 -8.20 -10.43
N LYS A 137 -18.42 -9.01 -11.46
CA LYS A 137 -17.56 -9.06 -12.65
C LYS A 137 -17.40 -7.65 -13.23
N GLY A 138 -16.20 -7.09 -13.08
CA GLY A 138 -15.84 -5.73 -13.47
C GLY A 138 -15.24 -4.92 -12.33
N ILE A 139 -14.13 -5.39 -11.72
CA ILE A 139 -13.47 -4.64 -10.64
C ILE A 139 -12.73 -3.43 -11.24
N SER A 140 -13.23 -2.22 -11.00
CA SER A 140 -12.42 -1.02 -11.13
C SER A 140 -11.60 -0.81 -9.85
N GLU A 141 -10.32 -0.49 -10.00
CA GLU A 141 -9.41 -0.33 -8.88
C GLU A 141 -9.76 0.92 -8.03
N VAL A 142 -10.19 0.72 -6.78
CA VAL A 142 -10.52 1.83 -5.86
C VAL A 142 -9.29 2.26 -5.07
N LYS A 143 -8.59 3.28 -5.56
CA LYS A 143 -7.40 3.82 -4.90
C LYS A 143 -7.75 4.65 -3.66
N SER A 144 -6.82 4.71 -2.71
CA SER A 144 -6.90 5.61 -1.57
C SER A 144 -6.77 7.08 -2.03
N ASN A 145 -7.46 7.98 -1.34
CA ASN A 145 -7.29 9.42 -1.53
C ASN A 145 -6.01 9.94 -0.85
N ASP A 146 -5.35 9.14 -0.01
CA ASP A 146 -4.07 9.47 0.63
C ASP A 146 -2.88 9.03 -0.24
N PRO A 147 -2.08 9.98 -0.77
CA PRO A 147 -0.90 9.66 -1.58
C PRO A 147 0.17 8.82 -0.85
N MET A 148 0.29 8.94 0.47
CA MET A 148 1.25 8.16 1.26
C MET A 148 0.86 6.69 1.31
N ILE A 149 -0.45 6.40 1.37
CA ILE A 149 -0.96 5.03 1.29
C ILE A 149 -0.63 4.45 -0.08
N GLU A 150 -0.92 5.17 -1.17
CA GLU A 150 -0.65 4.70 -2.53
C GLU A 150 0.85 4.48 -2.82
N ALA A 151 1.73 5.33 -2.27
CA ALA A 151 3.17 5.14 -2.37
C ALA A 151 3.61 3.82 -1.69
N LYS A 152 3.07 3.53 -0.51
CA LYS A 152 3.33 2.26 0.19
C LYS A 152 2.72 1.06 -0.54
N VAL A 153 1.55 1.22 -1.16
CA VAL A 153 0.95 0.17 -2.00
C VAL A 153 1.89 -0.18 -3.15
N TYR A 154 2.42 0.84 -3.83
CA TYR A 154 3.38 0.65 -4.91
C TYR A 154 4.66 -0.05 -4.43
N GLU A 155 5.22 0.40 -3.31
CA GLU A 155 6.45 -0.16 -2.73
C GLU A 155 6.29 -1.61 -2.25
N ILE A 156 5.14 -1.96 -1.67
CA ILE A 156 4.84 -3.34 -1.26
C ILE A 156 4.61 -4.19 -2.51
N ALA A 157 3.78 -3.71 -3.43
CA ALA A 157 3.44 -4.45 -4.65
C ALA A 157 4.66 -4.73 -5.54
N SER A 158 5.64 -3.81 -5.61
CA SER A 158 6.87 -4.01 -6.40
C SER A 158 7.73 -5.19 -5.96
N LYS A 159 7.47 -5.75 -4.77
CA LYS A 159 8.14 -6.95 -4.27
C LYS A 159 7.58 -8.26 -4.83
N PHE A 160 6.50 -8.19 -5.62
CA PHE A 160 5.73 -9.33 -6.10
C PHE A 160 5.57 -9.31 -7.62
N VAL A 161 5.49 -10.50 -8.19
CA VAL A 161 4.99 -10.73 -9.54
C VAL A 161 3.50 -11.00 -9.47
N CYS A 162 2.75 -10.57 -10.48
CA CYS A 162 1.32 -10.84 -10.57
C CYS A 162 1.03 -12.35 -10.53
N SER A 163 0.24 -12.79 -9.55
CA SER A 163 -0.06 -14.21 -9.33
C SER A 163 -1.12 -14.79 -10.29
N CYS A 164 -1.58 -14.02 -11.28
CA CYS A 164 -2.64 -14.40 -12.21
C CYS A 164 -2.26 -15.58 -13.12
N GLY A 165 -0.97 -15.81 -13.35
CA GLY A 165 -0.45 -16.85 -14.26
C GLY A 165 -0.60 -16.58 -15.77
N SER A 166 -1.29 -15.51 -16.17
CA SER A 166 -1.57 -15.16 -17.58
C SER A 166 -1.05 -13.79 -18.01
N CYS A 167 -0.43 -13.04 -17.10
CA CYS A 167 -0.04 -11.64 -17.28
C CYS A 167 1.46 -11.49 -17.55
N ASN A 168 2.08 -12.48 -18.20
CA ASN A 168 3.51 -12.49 -18.57
C ASN A 168 4.46 -12.11 -17.43
N GLU A 169 4.14 -12.54 -16.21
CA GLU A 169 4.98 -12.30 -15.02
C GLU A 169 5.25 -10.80 -14.78
N GLU A 170 4.30 -9.95 -15.17
CA GLU A 170 4.34 -8.52 -14.90
C GLU A 170 4.35 -8.23 -13.40
N SER A 171 5.06 -7.17 -13.02
CA SER A 171 5.15 -6.75 -11.62
C SER A 171 3.78 -6.30 -11.09
N LEU A 172 3.47 -6.65 -9.85
CA LEU A 172 2.13 -6.49 -9.29
C LEU A 172 1.64 -5.03 -9.26
N GLU A 173 2.53 -4.06 -9.13
CA GLU A 173 2.24 -2.62 -9.12
C GLU A 173 1.85 -2.06 -10.50
N ILE A 174 2.26 -2.73 -11.58
CA ILE A 174 1.99 -2.30 -12.96
C ILE A 174 0.81 -3.08 -13.54
N CYS A 175 0.66 -4.35 -13.15
CA CYS A 175 -0.33 -5.24 -13.73
C CYS A 175 -1.76 -4.73 -13.55
N LYS A 176 -2.60 -4.91 -14.58
CA LYS A 176 -3.99 -4.40 -14.60
C LYS A 176 -5.04 -5.51 -14.60
N CYS A 177 -4.63 -6.76 -14.39
CA CYS A 177 -5.58 -7.86 -14.34
C CYS A 177 -6.40 -7.83 -13.05
N GLU A 178 -7.56 -8.48 -13.07
CA GLU A 178 -8.48 -8.56 -11.92
C GLU A 178 -7.78 -9.05 -10.64
N ARG A 179 -6.97 -10.11 -10.77
CA ARG A 179 -6.17 -10.65 -9.66
C ARG A 179 -5.20 -9.62 -9.07
N SER A 180 -4.52 -8.84 -9.89
CA SER A 180 -3.59 -7.81 -9.42
C SER A 180 -4.32 -6.65 -8.72
N ILE A 181 -5.54 -6.32 -9.18
CA ILE A 181 -6.38 -5.31 -8.55
C ILE A 181 -6.81 -5.77 -7.16
N GLU A 182 -7.20 -7.05 -7.00
CA GLU A 182 -7.52 -7.66 -5.70
C GLU A 182 -6.32 -7.64 -4.74
N GLU A 183 -5.15 -8.04 -5.22
CA GLU A 183 -3.92 -8.05 -4.43
C GLU A 183 -3.53 -6.64 -3.97
N ARG A 184 -3.63 -5.63 -4.83
CA ARG A 184 -3.39 -4.22 -4.44
C ARG A 184 -4.48 -3.68 -3.50
N GLN A 185 -5.73 -4.11 -3.66
CA GLN A 185 -6.79 -3.76 -2.71
C GLN A 185 -6.50 -4.34 -1.32
N PHE A 186 -6.05 -5.60 -1.25
CA PHE A 186 -5.62 -6.22 0.01
C PHE A 186 -4.53 -5.40 0.71
N ILE A 187 -3.53 -4.92 -0.03
CA ILE A 187 -2.46 -4.05 0.53
C ILE A 187 -3.07 -2.73 1.06
N ARG A 188 -3.94 -2.08 0.28
CA ARG A 188 -4.62 -0.83 0.66
C ARG A 188 -5.40 -0.98 1.96
N ASP A 189 -6.20 -2.02 2.07
CA ASP A 189 -7.06 -2.26 3.23
C ASP A 189 -6.24 -2.42 4.53
N TYR A 190 -5.10 -3.10 4.45
CA TYR A 190 -4.20 -3.29 5.59
C TYR A 190 -3.46 -2.00 5.98
N LEU A 191 -3.02 -1.22 5.00
CA LEU A 191 -2.40 0.08 5.25
C LEU A 191 -3.38 1.07 5.90
N GLN A 192 -4.64 1.06 5.48
CA GLN A 192 -5.71 1.87 6.10
C GLN A 192 -6.00 1.43 7.54
N GLN A 193 -5.81 0.15 7.86
CA GLN A 193 -5.86 -0.39 9.21
C GLN A 193 -4.57 -0.15 10.02
N ASN A 194 -3.65 0.67 9.51
CA ASN A 194 -2.39 1.03 10.15
C ASN A 194 -1.48 -0.19 10.42
N GLN A 195 -1.58 -1.24 9.59
CA GLN A 195 -0.68 -2.39 9.67
C GLN A 195 0.72 -2.02 9.18
N LYS A 196 1.75 -2.64 9.79
CA LYS A 196 3.14 -2.39 9.43
C LYS A 196 3.45 -2.96 8.03
N PRO A 197 4.16 -2.23 7.15
CA PRO A 197 4.48 -2.68 5.79
C PRO A 197 5.05 -4.09 5.72
N ASP A 198 5.99 -4.44 6.60
CA ASP A 198 6.59 -5.78 6.63
C ASP A 198 5.60 -6.90 6.93
N ALA A 199 4.63 -6.64 7.83
CA ALA A 199 3.58 -7.59 8.13
C ALA A 199 2.63 -7.79 6.94
N ILE A 200 2.38 -6.72 6.17
CA ILE A 200 1.55 -6.77 4.96
C ILE A 200 2.25 -7.58 3.87
N VAL A 201 3.56 -7.39 3.68
CA VAL A 201 4.37 -8.18 2.75
C VAL A 201 4.27 -9.67 3.07
N ILE A 202 4.46 -10.06 4.33
CA ILE A 202 4.34 -11.45 4.77
C ILE A 202 2.92 -11.98 4.54
N ALA A 203 1.89 -11.20 4.91
CA ALA A 203 0.49 -11.61 4.74
C ALA A 203 0.11 -11.80 3.26
N LEU A 204 0.55 -10.90 2.39
CA LEU A 204 0.32 -11.00 0.95
C LEU A 204 1.02 -12.22 0.35
N ALA A 205 2.29 -12.46 0.73
CA ALA A 205 3.05 -13.63 0.27
C ALA A 205 2.42 -14.95 0.70
N ASN A 206 1.92 -15.03 1.93
CA ASN A 206 1.24 -16.23 2.42
C ASN A 206 -0.07 -16.48 1.66
N LYS A 207 -0.84 -15.42 1.39
CA LYS A 207 -2.15 -15.48 0.74
C LYS A 207 -2.07 -15.73 -0.77
N TYR A 208 -1.22 -15.01 -1.49
CA TYR A 208 -1.16 -15.02 -2.97
C TYR A 208 0.13 -15.62 -3.53
N GLY A 209 1.24 -15.57 -2.78
CA GLY A 209 2.55 -16.07 -3.24
C GLY A 209 3.22 -15.11 -4.21
N TRP A 210 4.01 -15.68 -5.14
CA TRP A 210 4.70 -14.97 -6.22
C TRP A 210 5.61 -13.82 -5.76
N MET A 211 6.16 -13.93 -4.55
CA MET A 211 7.18 -13.01 -4.06
C MET A 211 8.44 -13.16 -4.89
N LYS A 212 9.04 -12.06 -5.35
CA LYS A 212 10.29 -12.14 -6.09
C LYS A 212 11.42 -12.65 -5.18
N ALA A 213 12.29 -13.51 -5.72
CA ALA A 213 13.29 -14.23 -4.94
C ALA A 213 14.23 -13.29 -4.15
N GLU A 214 14.51 -12.09 -4.66
CA GLU A 214 15.35 -11.10 -3.99
C GLU A 214 14.80 -10.58 -2.66
N PHE A 215 13.48 -10.69 -2.41
CA PHE A 215 12.87 -10.26 -1.15
C PHE A 215 12.62 -11.40 -0.17
N ALA A 216 12.67 -12.66 -0.63
CA ALA A 216 12.22 -13.80 0.16
C ALA A 216 13.07 -14.06 1.42
N SER A 217 14.37 -13.79 1.36
CA SER A 217 15.30 -13.93 2.49
C SER A 217 15.04 -12.91 3.60
N ILE A 218 14.55 -11.72 3.26
CA ILE A 218 14.25 -10.64 4.21
C ILE A 218 13.01 -10.98 5.05
N TYR A 219 12.02 -11.60 4.41
CA TYR A 219 10.70 -11.85 5.01
C TYR A 219 10.49 -13.29 5.51
N ASN A 220 11.51 -14.16 5.38
CA ASN A 220 11.48 -15.57 5.78
C ASN A 220 10.23 -16.32 5.25
N VAL A 221 9.93 -16.11 3.97
CA VAL A 221 8.76 -16.67 3.29
C VAL A 221 9.08 -18.08 2.75
N ASP A 222 8.10 -18.99 2.82
CA ASP A 222 8.24 -20.36 2.32
C ASP A 222 8.63 -20.41 0.84
N LYS A 223 9.51 -21.34 0.46
CA LYS A 223 10.04 -21.47 -0.91
C LYS A 223 8.95 -21.67 -1.97
N SER A 224 7.81 -22.28 -1.61
CA SER A 224 6.66 -22.48 -2.51
C SER A 224 5.94 -21.19 -2.88
N LYS A 225 6.16 -20.11 -2.13
CA LYS A 225 5.56 -18.78 -2.35
C LYS A 225 6.50 -17.85 -3.11
N ILE A 226 7.72 -18.29 -3.43
CA ILE A 226 8.71 -17.53 -4.16
C ILE A 226 8.50 -17.75 -5.67
N TRP A 227 8.42 -16.66 -6.41
CA TRP A 227 8.51 -16.67 -7.86
C TRP A 227 9.98 -16.76 -8.29
N ASN A 228 10.28 -17.77 -9.09
CA ASN A 228 11.58 -17.95 -9.74
C ASN A 228 11.37 -17.77 -11.25
N SER A 229 12.00 -16.77 -11.85
CA SER A 229 11.98 -16.49 -13.30
C SER A 229 12.45 -17.67 -14.16
N ASN A 230 13.11 -18.65 -13.55
CA ASN A 230 13.77 -19.77 -14.22
C ASN A 230 12.94 -21.04 -14.15
N LYS A 231 11.75 -21.03 -14.77
CA LYS A 231 11.08 -22.29 -15.16
C LYS A 231 11.76 -22.99 -16.36
N THR A 232 12.93 -22.50 -16.78
CA THR A 232 13.83 -23.10 -17.79
C THR A 232 15.23 -23.45 -17.25
N ALA A 233 15.43 -23.51 -15.93
CA ALA A 233 16.64 -24.08 -15.33
C ALA A 233 16.42 -25.52 -14.80
N SER A 234 15.33 -26.17 -15.20
CA SER A 234 15.06 -27.60 -14.91
C SER A 234 15.40 -28.52 -16.10
N LYS A 235 16.30 -28.09 -17.00
CA LYS A 235 16.84 -28.93 -18.07
C LYS A 235 18.26 -28.53 -18.46
N LEU A 236 19.20 -28.67 -17.53
CA LEU A 236 20.52 -29.16 -17.89
C LEU A 236 20.88 -30.23 -16.86
N GLU A 237 20.76 -31.46 -17.32
CA GLU A 237 21.18 -32.66 -16.61
C GLU A 237 22.69 -32.62 -16.37
N ILE A 238 23.08 -33.01 -15.16
CA ILE A 238 24.15 -33.97 -14.89
C ILE A 238 25.40 -33.81 -15.77
N ASN A 239 26.39 -33.09 -15.25
CA ASN A 239 27.76 -33.58 -15.29
C ASN A 239 28.18 -33.92 -13.86
N LYS A 240 27.70 -35.09 -13.40
CA LYS A 240 28.40 -35.89 -12.39
C LYS A 240 29.69 -36.37 -13.06
N GLU A 241 30.77 -35.64 -12.89
CA GLU A 241 32.13 -36.18 -12.90
C GLU A 241 33.04 -35.11 -12.30
N LEU A 242 33.89 -35.52 -11.35
CA LEU A 242 34.82 -34.73 -10.54
C LEU A 242 34.30 -34.17 -9.20
N ILE A 243 33.75 -35.00 -8.31
CA ILE A 243 34.13 -34.95 -6.88
C ILE A 243 34.20 -36.37 -6.32
N ASN A 244 35.35 -37.02 -6.49
CA ASN A 244 35.79 -38.09 -5.60
C ASN A 244 36.54 -37.43 -4.43
N SER A 245 35.83 -37.15 -3.33
CA SER A 245 36.40 -37.20 -1.97
C SER A 245 35.25 -37.19 -0.96
N SER A 246 35.26 -38.19 -0.08
CA SER A 246 34.25 -38.45 0.94
C SER A 246 34.09 -37.32 1.97
N PRO A 247 32.95 -37.29 2.69
CA PRO A 247 32.55 -36.21 3.59
C PRO A 247 33.12 -36.41 4.99
N ASN A 248 33.59 -35.33 5.62
CA ASN A 248 33.61 -35.18 7.08
C ASN A 248 34.13 -33.79 7.44
N THR A 249 33.29 -32.89 7.95
CA THR A 249 33.40 -32.32 9.30
C THR A 249 32.28 -31.33 9.60
N LEU A 250 31.89 -31.36 10.87
CA LEU A 250 30.83 -30.65 11.55
C LEU A 250 31.08 -29.14 11.70
N LEU A 251 29.97 -28.41 11.81
CA LEU A 251 29.73 -27.19 12.61
C LEU A 251 30.83 -26.10 12.65
N GLY A 252 30.50 -24.92 12.12
CA GLY A 252 31.13 -23.67 12.53
C GLY A 252 31.33 -22.66 11.41
N ASN A 253 30.52 -21.60 11.43
CA ASN A 253 30.80 -20.25 10.94
C ASN A 253 31.46 -20.12 9.56
N ASN A 254 30.70 -19.74 8.51
CA ASN A 254 31.17 -18.87 7.40
C ASN A 254 30.12 -18.65 6.28
N THR A 255 28.88 -18.28 6.60
CA THR A 255 27.89 -17.93 5.56
C THR A 255 28.09 -16.52 4.99
N GLN A 256 28.86 -15.64 5.65
CA GLN A 256 29.16 -14.30 5.12
C GLN A 256 30.32 -14.27 4.11
N ASN A 257 31.30 -15.16 4.23
CA ASN A 257 32.50 -15.13 3.38
C ASN A 257 32.27 -15.70 1.97
N ASN A 258 31.16 -16.41 1.74
CA ASN A 258 30.86 -17.01 0.44
C ASN A 258 30.09 -16.06 -0.50
N LEU A 259 29.29 -15.12 0.05
CA LEU A 259 28.52 -14.15 -0.75
C LEU A 259 29.38 -13.03 -1.34
N GLN A 260 30.53 -12.73 -0.72
CA GLN A 260 31.44 -11.68 -1.20
C GLN A 260 32.22 -12.08 -2.46
N ASN A 261 32.37 -13.38 -2.74
CA ASN A 261 33.17 -13.90 -3.85
C ASN A 261 32.36 -14.38 -5.07
N THR A 262 31.03 -14.32 -5.01
CA THR A 262 30.16 -14.60 -6.17
C THR A 262 30.03 -13.36 -7.05
N ILE A 263 30.02 -13.56 -8.37
CA ILE A 263 29.78 -12.50 -9.36
C ILE A 263 28.48 -11.78 -9.01
N ALA A 264 28.53 -10.45 -8.92
CA ALA A 264 27.38 -9.64 -8.58
C ALA A 264 26.36 -9.63 -9.73
N ILE A 265 25.10 -9.81 -9.38
CA ILE A 265 23.96 -9.71 -10.29
C ILE A 265 23.05 -8.54 -9.90
N LEU A 266 22.08 -8.21 -10.75
CA LEU A 266 21.16 -7.07 -10.55
C LEU A 266 20.46 -7.08 -9.18
N SER A 267 20.18 -8.26 -8.61
CA SER A 267 19.59 -8.39 -7.27
C SER A 267 20.52 -8.00 -6.12
N ASP A 268 21.83 -7.92 -6.35
CA ASP A 268 22.82 -7.64 -5.30
C ASP A 268 23.04 -6.14 -5.08
N LYS A 269 22.43 -5.28 -5.92
CA LYS A 269 22.52 -3.83 -5.82
C LYS A 269 22.17 -3.32 -4.42
N TYR A 270 21.11 -3.88 -3.81
CA TYR A 270 20.70 -3.48 -2.47
C TYR A 270 21.77 -3.78 -1.43
N THR A 271 22.39 -4.96 -1.51
CA THR A 271 23.52 -5.36 -0.65
C THR A 271 24.68 -4.38 -0.80
N ILE A 272 25.05 -4.04 -2.03
CA ILE A 272 26.12 -3.07 -2.30
C ILE A 272 25.75 -1.70 -1.74
N TYR A 273 24.54 -1.18 -2.00
CA TYR A 273 24.12 0.13 -1.49
C TYR A 273 24.04 0.19 0.03
N SER A 274 23.62 -0.88 0.69
CA SER A 274 23.50 -0.94 2.15
C SER A 274 24.84 -0.84 2.87
N ALA A 275 25.95 -1.13 2.17
CA ALA A 275 27.31 -1.02 2.69
C ALA A 275 27.82 0.44 2.79
N PHE A 276 27.09 1.43 2.26
CA PHE A 276 27.53 2.82 2.19
C PHE A 276 26.56 3.79 2.86
N ASN A 277 27.14 4.78 3.54
CA ASN A 277 26.47 6.04 3.78
C ASN A 277 26.47 6.88 2.50
N CYS A 278 25.49 7.76 2.33
CA CYS A 278 25.48 8.68 1.19
C CYS A 278 26.63 9.69 1.33
N PRO A 279 27.63 9.70 0.42
CA PRO A 279 28.80 10.55 0.58
C PRO A 279 28.53 12.02 0.22
N CYS A 280 27.30 12.37 -0.20
CA CYS A 280 26.94 13.73 -0.61
C CYS A 280 27.14 14.78 0.50
N GLY A 281 27.00 14.39 1.78
CA GLY A 281 27.06 15.28 2.94
C GLY A 281 25.99 16.38 3.00
N LYS A 282 25.07 16.43 2.02
CA LYS A 282 24.06 17.49 1.83
C LYS A 282 22.63 16.97 1.87
N CYS A 283 22.47 15.66 1.94
CA CYS A 283 21.19 14.98 1.90
C CYS A 283 20.79 14.60 3.33
N ALA A 284 19.51 14.73 3.68
CA ALA A 284 18.99 14.32 5.00
C ALA A 284 18.84 12.79 5.15
N LEU A 285 19.27 12.03 4.14
CA LEU A 285 19.20 10.56 4.11
C LEU A 285 20.62 10.01 4.25
N ASP A 286 20.84 9.29 5.34
CA ASP A 286 22.18 8.85 5.74
C ASP A 286 22.69 7.68 4.88
N GLU A 287 21.82 6.80 4.39
CA GLU A 287 22.22 5.60 3.64
C GLU A 287 22.12 5.77 2.12
N LEU A 288 23.09 5.20 1.39
CA LEU A 288 23.09 5.23 -0.08
C LEU A 288 21.88 4.50 -0.69
N LYS A 289 21.41 3.43 -0.04
CA LYS A 289 20.23 2.68 -0.49
C LYS A 289 18.99 3.56 -0.57
N ASP A 290 18.82 4.46 0.40
CA ASP A 290 17.65 5.33 0.54
C ASP A 290 17.81 6.67 -0.18
N CYS A 291 19.04 7.11 -0.46
CA CYS A 291 19.31 8.40 -1.09
C CYS A 291 19.18 8.36 -2.63
N ASN A 292 18.66 9.44 -3.24
CA ASN A 292 18.51 9.57 -4.70
C ASN A 292 18.97 10.95 -5.22
N CYS A 293 19.96 11.59 -4.59
CA CYS A 293 20.44 12.90 -5.02
C CYS A 293 21.18 12.83 -6.37
N GLY A 294 20.90 13.82 -7.24
CA GLY A 294 21.38 13.88 -8.63
C GLY A 294 22.47 14.92 -8.91
N HIS A 295 23.18 15.40 -7.88
CA HIS A 295 24.31 16.29 -8.07
C HIS A 295 25.63 15.49 -8.24
N PRO A 296 26.72 16.10 -8.73
CA PRO A 296 28.02 15.43 -8.82
C PRO A 296 28.45 14.82 -7.48
N GLY A 297 28.94 13.57 -7.50
CA GLY A 297 29.27 12.79 -6.31
C GLY A 297 28.05 12.35 -5.49
N GLY A 298 26.85 12.48 -6.03
CA GLY A 298 25.59 12.11 -5.40
C GLY A 298 25.20 10.64 -5.61
N ALA A 299 24.12 10.22 -4.96
CA ALA A 299 23.64 8.85 -4.95
C ALA A 299 23.33 8.30 -6.35
N GLN A 300 22.78 9.11 -7.26
CA GLN A 300 22.47 8.67 -8.62
C GLN A 300 23.73 8.29 -9.42
N GLU A 301 24.83 9.03 -9.23
CA GLU A 301 26.10 8.75 -9.90
C GLU A 301 26.68 7.42 -9.41
N ILE A 302 26.65 7.19 -8.09
CA ILE A 302 27.16 5.97 -7.47
C ILE A 302 26.30 4.75 -7.85
N LYS A 303 24.97 4.91 -7.82
CA LYS A 303 24.02 3.85 -8.24
C LYS A 303 24.24 3.48 -9.70
N LYS A 304 24.40 4.46 -10.59
CA LYS A 304 24.72 4.21 -12.01
C LYS A 304 26.06 3.48 -12.18
N PHE A 305 27.08 3.86 -11.41
CA PHE A 305 28.38 3.16 -11.44
C PHE A 305 28.25 1.69 -11.01
N VAL A 306 27.49 1.40 -9.96
CA VAL A 306 27.21 0.02 -9.53
C VAL A 306 26.45 -0.76 -10.60
N ASP A 307 25.43 -0.13 -11.21
CA ASP A 307 24.65 -0.72 -12.30
C ASP A 307 25.53 -1.11 -13.50
N GLU A 308 26.43 -0.22 -13.91
CA GLU A 308 27.41 -0.47 -14.97
C GLU A 308 28.31 -1.66 -14.62
N LYS A 309 28.88 -1.70 -13.41
CA LYS A 309 29.81 -2.77 -12.99
C LYS A 309 29.14 -4.14 -12.86
N ILE A 310 27.87 -4.18 -12.46
CA ILE A 310 27.07 -5.41 -12.46
C ILE A 310 26.78 -5.86 -13.89
N SER A 311 26.47 -4.93 -14.81
CA SER A 311 26.17 -5.27 -16.20
C SER A 311 27.36 -5.90 -16.94
N GLU A 312 28.59 -5.57 -16.52
CA GLU A 312 29.82 -6.20 -17.03
C GLU A 312 29.93 -7.69 -16.65
N SER A 313 29.11 -8.21 -15.71
CA SER A 313 29.06 -9.63 -15.30
C SER A 313 30.41 -10.23 -14.91
N LYS A 314 31.33 -9.38 -14.42
CA LYS A 314 32.74 -9.72 -14.19
C LYS A 314 33.14 -9.64 -12.72
N TYR A 315 32.55 -8.71 -11.97
CA TYR A 315 32.99 -8.39 -10.62
C TYR A 315 32.03 -8.96 -9.59
N SER A 316 32.59 -9.39 -8.47
CA SER A 316 31.85 -9.84 -7.29
C SER A 316 31.28 -8.67 -6.48
N ILE A 317 30.39 -8.98 -5.54
CA ILE A 317 29.82 -7.99 -4.60
C ILE A 317 30.95 -7.28 -3.85
N GLY A 318 31.94 -8.04 -3.37
CA GLY A 318 33.08 -7.50 -2.64
C GLY A 318 33.93 -6.55 -3.50
N GLU A 319 34.22 -6.95 -4.75
CA GLU A 319 35.00 -6.12 -5.68
C GLU A 319 34.28 -4.82 -6.04
N ILE A 320 32.99 -4.87 -6.36
CA ILE A 320 32.22 -3.65 -6.67
C ILE A 320 32.14 -2.75 -5.45
N THR A 321 31.92 -3.33 -4.26
CA THR A 321 31.94 -2.57 -3.00
C THR A 321 33.29 -1.87 -2.81
N GLU A 322 34.40 -2.54 -3.05
CA GLU A 322 35.71 -1.92 -2.90
C GLU A 322 35.97 -0.84 -3.98
N MET A 323 35.51 -1.05 -5.21
CA MET A 323 35.57 -0.03 -6.26
C MET A 323 34.77 1.23 -5.91
N VAL A 324 33.57 1.06 -5.34
CA VAL A 324 32.74 2.19 -4.88
C VAL A 324 33.45 2.92 -3.73
N ASN A 325 33.96 2.19 -2.75
CA ASN A 325 34.69 2.77 -1.61
C ASN A 325 35.92 3.57 -2.06
N ASN A 326 36.72 3.02 -2.97
CA ASN A 326 37.92 3.69 -3.47
C ASN A 326 37.61 4.93 -4.31
N LYS A 327 36.48 4.94 -5.04
CA LYS A 327 36.11 6.07 -5.91
C LYS A 327 35.30 7.15 -5.20
N TYR A 328 34.41 6.77 -4.28
CA TYR A 328 33.40 7.66 -3.68
C TYR A 328 33.45 7.70 -2.14
N GLY A 329 34.13 6.76 -1.49
CA GLY A 329 34.17 6.64 -0.03
C GLY A 329 32.84 6.23 0.59
N GLY A 330 32.67 6.53 1.88
CA GLY A 330 31.39 6.37 2.60
C GLY A 330 31.04 4.95 3.04
N LYS A 331 31.94 3.96 2.88
CA LYS A 331 31.72 2.59 3.37
C LYS A 331 31.54 2.59 4.89
N LYS A 332 30.51 1.91 5.37
CA LYS A 332 30.26 1.73 6.80
C LYS A 332 31.34 0.81 7.39
N ILE A 333 31.89 1.18 8.54
CA ILE A 333 32.93 0.43 9.27
C ILE A 333 32.28 -0.60 10.18
#